data_AF-A0A1W2FLB3-F1
#
_entry.id   AF-A0A1W2FLB3-F1
#
_cell.length_a   1.000
_cell.length_b   1.000
_cell.length_c   1.000
_cell.angle_alpha   90.00
_cell.angle_beta   90.00
_cell.angle_gamma   90.00
#
_symmetry.space_group_name_H-M   'P 1'
#
loop_
_entity.id
_entity.type
_entity.pdbx_description
1 polymer ?
#
loop_
_entity_poly.entity_id
_entity_poly.type
_entity_poly.pdbx_seq_one_letter_code
_entity_poly.pdbx_strand_id
1 'polypeptide(L)'
;MLAGHGIATVGSGEHAVEQAVVRALNLDALARVNVEQALLGGRASDLDDEDIAELPDLGSSFNDLNLWRHHVARLRLAGLDLD
;
A
#
# COMPACT_ATOMS: atom_id res chain seq x y z
N MET A 1 -3.52 2.43 13.38
CA MET A 1 -3.78 1.01 13.70
C MET A 1 -4.77 0.94 14.85
N LEU A 2 -5.60 -0.11 14.85
CA LEU A 2 -6.51 -0.43 15.93
C LEU A 2 -5.97 -1.70 16.61
N ALA A 3 -5.42 -1.55 17.81
CA ALA A 3 -4.75 -2.64 18.52
C ALA A 3 -5.69 -3.85 18.69
N GLY A 4 -5.22 -5.04 18.29
CA GLY A 4 -6.02 -6.27 18.32
C GLY A 4 -7.19 -6.33 17.33
N HIS A 5 -7.29 -5.40 16.37
CA HIS A 5 -8.42 -5.31 15.45
C HIS A 5 -8.00 -5.23 13.98
N GLY A 6 -7.24 -4.20 13.60
CA GLY A 6 -6.91 -4.00 12.19
C GLY A 6 -6.35 -2.62 11.85
N ILE A 7 -6.55 -2.21 10.60
CA ILE A 7 -6.01 -0.98 10.05
C ILE A 7 -7.14 -0.05 9.61
N ALA A 8 -6.85 1.24 9.61
CA ALA A 8 -7.66 2.26 8.96
C ALA A 8 -6.71 3.10 8.13
N THR A 9 -7.01 3.24 6.84
CA THR A 9 -6.28 4.09 5.91
C THR A 9 -7.15 5.26 5.49
N VAL A 10 -6.50 6.38 5.22
CA VAL A 10 -7.15 7.62 4.79
C VAL A 10 -6.44 8.13 3.56
N GLY A 11 -7.19 8.76 2.67
CA GLY A 11 -6.68 9.58 1.58
C GLY A 11 -7.22 11.00 1.71
N SER A 12 -6.74 11.91 0.87
CA SER A 12 -7.18 13.30 0.87
C SER A 12 -7.26 13.88 -0.55
N GLY A 13 -8.03 14.97 -0.69
CA GLY A 13 -8.23 15.66 -1.96
C GLY A 13 -9.11 14.90 -2.95
N GLU A 14 -8.92 15.17 -4.24
CA GLU A 14 -9.72 14.62 -5.34
C GLU A 14 -9.64 13.09 -5.46
N HIS A 15 -8.50 12.51 -5.09
CA HIS A 15 -8.23 11.07 -5.23
C HIS A 15 -8.17 10.34 -3.88
N ALA A 16 -8.99 10.79 -2.91
CA ALA A 16 -8.94 10.28 -1.55
C ALA A 16 -9.27 8.78 -1.45
N VAL A 17 -10.17 8.28 -2.31
CA VAL A 17 -10.57 6.87 -2.30
C VAL A 17 -9.44 6.00 -2.85
N GLU A 18 -8.88 6.36 -4.00
CA GLU A 18 -7.77 5.66 -4.63
C GLU A 18 -6.56 5.60 -3.70
N GLN A 19 -6.21 6.73 -3.07
CA GLN A 19 -5.14 6.80 -2.06
C GLN A 19 -5.42 5.88 -0.86
N ALA A 20 -6.63 5.94 -0.28
CA ALA A 20 -6.95 5.13 0.90
C ALA A 20 -6.87 3.63 0.59
N VAL A 21 -7.37 3.21 -0.57
CA VAL A 21 -7.36 1.81 -1.01
C VAL A 21 -5.94 1.35 -1.31
N VAL A 22 -5.16 2.12 -2.07
CA VAL A 22 -3.78 1.77 -2.41
C VAL A 22 -2.90 1.70 -1.16
N ARG A 23 -3.03 2.63 -0.22
CA ARG A 23 -2.33 2.56 1.08
C ARG A 23 -2.66 1.29 1.85
N ALA A 24 -3.91 0.84 1.82
CA ALA A 24 -4.31 -0.41 2.47
C ALA A 24 -3.67 -1.63 1.80
N LEU A 25 -3.61 -1.67 0.46
CA LEU A 25 -2.97 -2.74 -0.30
C LEU A 25 -1.45 -2.78 -0.06
N ASN A 26 -0.79 -1.62 -0.06
CA ASN A 26 0.65 -1.52 0.21
C ASN A 26 0.97 -1.97 1.64
N LEU A 27 0.13 -1.60 2.62
CA LEU A 27 0.30 -2.05 4.00
C LEU A 27 0.07 -3.56 4.15
N ASP A 28 -0.92 -4.15 3.46
CA ASP A 28 -1.11 -5.61 3.43
C ASP A 28 0.12 -6.33 2.88
N ALA A 29 0.69 -5.84 1.78
CA ALA A 29 1.90 -6.41 1.20
C ALA A 29 3.09 -6.37 2.17
N LEU A 30 3.33 -5.21 2.81
CA LEU A 30 4.39 -5.07 3.82
C LEU A 30 4.14 -5.95 5.04
N ALA A 31 2.90 -6.05 5.51
CA ALA A 31 2.55 -6.87 6.67
C ALA A 31 2.81 -8.34 6.40
N ARG A 32 2.44 -8.86 5.21
CA ARG A 32 2.71 -10.24 4.81
C ARG A 32 4.20 -10.56 4.83
N VAL A 33 5.02 -9.72 4.19
CA VAL A 33 6.48 -9.90 4.16
C VAL A 33 7.05 -9.86 5.58
N ASN A 34 6.60 -8.94 6.43
CA ASN A 34 7.06 -8.85 7.82
C ASN A 34 6.67 -10.08 8.65
N VAL A 35 5.45 -10.60 8.48
CA VAL A 35 5.02 -11.83 9.15
C VAL A 35 5.87 -13.01 8.70
N GLU A 36 6.12 -13.16 7.40
CA GLU A 36 6.99 -14.21 6.86
C GLU A 36 8.41 -14.13 7.43
N GLN A 37 9.00 -12.93 7.48
CA GLN A 37 10.31 -12.71 8.11
C GLN A 37 10.30 -13.08 9.61
N ALA A 38 9.27 -12.66 10.35
CA ALA A 38 9.15 -12.97 11.77
C ALA A 38 9.03 -14.47 12.04
N LEU A 39 8.31 -15.22 11.19
CA LEU A 39 8.20 -16.67 11.28
C LEU A 39 9.56 -17.38 11.06
N LEU A 40 10.45 -16.76 10.28
CA LEU A 40 11.83 -17.23 10.08
C LEU A 40 12.80 -16.77 11.19
N GLY A 41 12.30 -16.09 12.22
CA GLY A 41 13.09 -15.53 13.32
C GLY A 41 13.81 -14.22 12.96
N GLY A 42 13.55 -13.67 11.78
CA GLY A 42 14.07 -12.38 11.32
C GLY A 42 13.18 -11.20 11.72
N ARG A 43 13.70 -10.00 11.51
CA ARG A 43 12.94 -8.74 11.53
C ARG A 43 13.49 -7.84 10.43
N ALA A 44 12.62 -7.05 9.79
CA ALA A 44 13.08 -5.99 8.91
C ALA A 44 13.96 -5.03 9.72
N SER A 45 15.11 -4.64 9.17
CA SER A 45 15.90 -3.55 9.73
C SER A 45 15.18 -2.23 9.49
N ASP A 46 15.35 -1.30 10.43
CA ASP A 46 14.94 0.08 10.21
C ASP A 46 15.75 0.67 9.03
N LEU A 47 15.12 1.59 8.31
CA LEU A 47 15.79 2.37 7.27
C LEU A 47 16.36 3.63 7.91
N ASP A 48 17.63 3.92 7.64
CA ASP A 48 18.29 5.11 8.16
C ASP A 48 17.72 6.38 7.51
N ASP A 49 17.73 7.50 8.24
CA ASP A 49 17.16 8.77 7.75
C ASP A 49 17.84 9.26 6.45
N GLU A 50 19.12 8.95 6.26
CA GLU A 50 19.87 9.28 5.03
C GLU A 50 19.31 8.51 3.83
N ASP A 51 19.10 7.21 3.97
CA ASP A 51 18.52 6.36 2.91
C ASP A 51 17.10 6.82 2.57
N ILE A 52 16.29 7.19 3.57
CA ILE A 52 14.94 7.70 3.37
C ILE A 52 14.97 9.03 2.60
N ALA A 53 15.94 9.90 2.91
CA ALA A 53 16.08 11.20 2.25
C ALA A 53 16.50 11.08 0.77
N GLU A 54 17.18 10.00 0.39
CA GLU A 54 17.54 9.71 -1.01
C GLU A 54 16.36 9.18 -1.84
N LEU A 55 15.27 8.72 -1.20
CA LEU A 55 14.12 8.19 -1.93
C LEU A 55 13.44 9.29 -2.76
N PRO A 56 13.23 9.06 -4.07
CA PRO A 56 12.62 10.06 -4.93
C PRO A 56 11.15 10.26 -4.55
N ASP A 57 10.70 11.51 -4.51
CA ASP A 57 9.26 11.80 -4.50
C ASP A 57 8.70 11.57 -5.91
N LEU A 58 8.07 10.41 -6.10
CA LEU A 58 7.46 10.03 -7.37
C LEU A 58 6.10 10.72 -7.61
N GLY A 59 5.56 11.42 -6.61
CA GLY A 59 4.26 12.10 -6.68
C GLY A 59 3.06 11.16 -6.55
N SER A 60 1.92 11.72 -6.13
CA SER A 60 0.67 10.98 -5.89
C SER A 60 0.06 10.35 -7.14
N SER A 61 0.26 10.97 -8.31
CA SER A 61 -0.20 10.42 -9.59
C SER A 61 0.55 9.14 -9.98
N PHE A 62 1.84 9.05 -9.66
CA PHE A 62 2.61 7.83 -9.87
C PHE A 62 2.27 6.77 -8.84
N ASN A 63 2.28 7.14 -7.56
CA ASN A 63 2.19 6.18 -6.45
C ASN A 63 0.79 5.55 -6.30
N ASP A 64 -0.27 6.35 -6.36
CA ASP A 64 -1.63 5.87 -6.02
C ASP A 64 -2.48 5.61 -7.28
N LEU A 65 -2.49 6.54 -8.23
CA LEU A 65 -3.42 6.45 -9.37
C LEU A 65 -3.05 5.35 -10.37
N ASN A 66 -1.77 5.11 -10.62
CA ASN A 66 -1.38 4.01 -11.52
C ASN A 66 -1.68 2.64 -10.91
N LEU A 67 -1.41 2.47 -9.61
CA LEU A 67 -1.71 1.22 -8.94
C LEU A 67 -3.22 0.97 -8.85
N TRP A 68 -4.01 2.02 -8.60
CA TRP A 68 -5.47 1.96 -8.69
C TRP A 68 -5.94 1.48 -10.07
N ARG A 69 -5.47 2.13 -11.15
CA ARG A 69 -5.83 1.75 -12.53
C ARG A 69 -5.46 0.30 -12.84
N HIS A 70 -4.30 -0.16 -12.37
CA HIS A 70 -3.89 -1.55 -12.49
C HIS A 70 -4.89 -2.51 -11.81
N HIS A 71 -5.28 -2.23 -10.56
CA HIS A 71 -6.23 -3.09 -9.85
C HIS A 71 -7.63 -3.07 -10.46
N VAL A 72 -8.13 -1.92 -10.90
CA VAL A 72 -9.40 -1.83 -11.63
C VAL A 72 -9.36 -2.66 -12.92
N ALA A 73 -8.27 -2.57 -13.70
CA ALA A 73 -8.10 -3.39 -14.90
C ALA A 73 -8.08 -4.90 -14.58
N ARG A 74 -7.50 -5.30 -13.45
CA ARG A 74 -7.52 -6.69 -12.99
C ARG A 74 -8.92 -7.16 -12.59
N LEU A 75 -9.71 -6.32 -11.94
CA LEU A 75 -11.10 -6.63 -11.60
C LEU A 75 -11.95 -6.81 -12.87
N ARG A 76 -11.78 -5.93 -13.86
CA ARG A 76 -12.40 -6.06 -15.19
C ARG A 76 -12.04 -7.37 -15.86
N LEU A 77 -10.75 -7.72 -15.89
CA LEU A 77 -10.29 -8.98 -16.48
C LEU A 77 -10.89 -10.20 -15.78
N ALA A 78 -11.12 -10.11 -14.47
CA ALA A 78 -11.76 -11.15 -13.68
C ALA A 78 -13.30 -11.17 -13.80
N GLY A 79 -13.91 -10.25 -14.54
CA GLY A 79 -15.37 -10.12 -14.63
C GLY A 79 -16.02 -9.63 -13.33
N LEU A 80 -15.27 -8.87 -12.52
CA LEU A 80 -15.71 -8.31 -11.23
C LEU A 80 -15.87 -6.79 -11.29
N ASP A 81 -15.94 -6.20 -12.48
CA ASP A 81 -16.31 -4.79 -12.62
C ASP A 81 -17.79 -4.61 -12.25
N LEU A 82 -18.12 -3.43 -11.74
CA LEU A 82 -19.47 -2.97 -11.48
C LEU A 82 -20.02 -2.36 -12.79
N ASP A 83 -20.24 -3.20 -13.80
CA ASP A 83 -21.05 -2.84 -14.97
C ASP A 83 -22.55 -2.80 -14.61
#